data_AF-A0A956BML2-F1
#
_entry.id   AF-A0A956BML2-F1
#
_cell.length_a   1.000
_cell.length_b   1.000
_cell.length_c   1.000
_cell.angle_alpha   90.00
_cell.angle_beta   90.00
_cell.angle_gamma   90.00
#
_symmetry.space_group_name_H-M   'P 1'
#
loop_
_entity.id
_entity.type
_entity.pdbx_description
1 polymer ?
#
loop_
_entity_poly.entity_id
_entity_poly.type
_entity_poly.pdbx_seq_one_letter_code
_entity_poly.pdbx_strand_id
1 'polypeptide(L)'
;MPLPVLLALLGCTPESAPTPADTGLPPHTDEPRRIRWQPDGVAIDDPDLDLELVHAGWGRTGALRPFPASSATREADRTVFPGAQIDAWYRELDLGLEQGFTVHERPEGDGWLEVRVDLLAAETPSWTTEGILWVQGDRTIGRYHGLVAWDADGRRLPSHLALDCEVTPCQVVLADCRHRTNGPPHSRPPTADCRLLTAHRLLPSAS
;
A
#
# COMPACT_ATOMS: atom_id res chain seq x y z
N MET A 1 47.23 -22.09 -40.33
CA MET A 1 46.17 -22.38 -39.34
C MET A 1 45.76 -21.08 -38.67
N PRO A 2 44.59 -20.50 -39.00
CA PRO A 2 43.97 -19.44 -38.22
C PRO A 2 42.79 -19.98 -37.39
N LEU A 3 42.61 -19.47 -36.18
CA LEU A 3 41.40 -19.63 -35.35
C LEU A 3 40.63 -18.30 -35.38
N PRO A 4 39.30 -18.30 -35.56
CA PRO A 4 38.48 -17.11 -35.40
C PRO A 4 38.05 -16.97 -33.93
N VAL A 5 38.02 -15.74 -33.41
CA VAL A 5 37.30 -15.43 -32.17
C VAL A 5 36.19 -14.45 -32.51
N LEU A 6 34.96 -14.92 -32.28
CA LEU A 6 33.71 -14.20 -32.38
C LEU A 6 33.34 -13.60 -31.02
N LEU A 7 32.75 -12.42 -31.08
CA LEU A 7 32.24 -11.56 -30.00
C LEU A 7 30.98 -12.13 -29.29
N ALA A 8 30.85 -11.96 -27.97
CA ALA A 8 29.55 -11.76 -27.29
C ALA A 8 29.73 -11.23 -25.84
N LEU A 9 28.90 -10.23 -25.49
CA LEU A 9 28.75 -9.56 -24.19
C LEU A 9 27.73 -10.30 -23.30
N LEU A 10 28.05 -10.50 -22.02
CA LEU A 10 27.17 -10.71 -20.84
C LEU A 10 28.04 -10.28 -19.63
N GLY A 11 27.66 -9.48 -18.63
CA GLY A 11 26.39 -9.33 -17.94
C GLY A 11 26.54 -9.83 -16.49
N CYS A 12 26.38 -8.92 -15.51
CA CYS A 12 26.13 -9.14 -14.06
C CYS A 12 27.28 -9.59 -13.13
N THR A 13 27.61 -8.75 -12.14
CA THR A 13 27.37 -9.01 -10.69
C THR A 13 27.48 -7.69 -9.91
N PRO A 14 26.53 -7.41 -9.01
CA PRO A 14 26.90 -6.98 -7.66
C PRO A 14 26.29 -7.98 -6.66
N GLU A 15 27.13 -8.66 -5.90
CA GLU A 15 27.50 -8.27 -4.53
C GLU A 15 26.29 -8.28 -3.60
N SER A 16 26.24 -9.36 -2.81
CA SER A 16 25.15 -9.76 -1.93
C SER A 16 24.74 -8.66 -0.96
N ALA A 17 23.47 -8.25 -1.04
CA ALA A 17 22.79 -7.57 0.06
C ALA A 17 22.52 -8.57 1.20
N PRO A 18 22.59 -8.15 2.48
CA PRO A 18 22.24 -9.03 3.60
C PRO A 18 20.74 -9.36 3.58
N THR A 19 20.43 -10.65 3.72
CA THR A 19 19.08 -11.19 3.92
C THR A 19 18.46 -10.53 5.16
N PRO A 20 17.25 -9.94 5.09
CA PRO A 20 16.54 -9.54 6.30
C PRO A 20 16.25 -10.80 7.13
N ALA A 21 16.53 -10.73 8.42
CA ALA A 21 16.26 -11.80 9.36
C ALA A 21 14.78 -12.20 9.27
N ASP A 22 14.58 -13.47 8.95
CA ASP A 22 13.31 -14.17 8.93
C ASP A 22 12.73 -14.22 10.35
N THR A 23 11.91 -13.24 10.72
CA THR A 23 10.93 -13.40 11.79
C THR A 23 9.70 -14.07 11.19
N GLY A 24 9.86 -15.34 10.81
CA GLY A 24 8.84 -16.13 10.13
C GLY A 24 7.60 -16.28 10.99
N LEU A 25 6.48 -15.77 10.49
CA LEU A 25 5.15 -16.14 10.98
C LEU A 25 4.98 -17.66 10.76
N PRO A 26 4.33 -18.39 11.69
CA PRO A 26 4.11 -19.83 11.52
C PRO A 26 3.20 -20.12 10.29
N PRO A 27 3.30 -21.32 9.68
CA PRO A 27 2.43 -21.72 8.57
C PRO A 27 0.96 -21.83 9.01
N HIS A 28 0.05 -21.41 8.12
CA HIS A 28 -1.41 -21.43 8.32
C HIS A 28 -2.01 -22.86 8.37
N THR A 29 -3.25 -22.93 8.87
CA THR A 29 -4.19 -24.05 8.69
C THR A 29 -4.66 -24.16 7.23
N ASP A 30 -4.90 -25.39 6.72
CA ASP A 30 -5.30 -25.74 5.33
C ASP A 30 -6.59 -25.08 4.76
N GLU A 31 -7.24 -24.16 5.47
CA GLU A 31 -8.44 -23.45 5.01
C GLU A 31 -8.05 -22.25 4.12
N PRO A 32 -8.55 -22.14 2.88
CA PRO A 32 -8.18 -21.06 1.99
C PRO A 32 -8.76 -19.72 2.45
N ARG A 33 -7.90 -18.70 2.56
CA ARG A 33 -8.28 -17.28 2.72
C ARG A 33 -9.32 -16.89 1.67
N ARG A 34 -10.36 -16.17 2.08
CA ARG A 34 -11.36 -15.59 1.18
C ARG A 34 -11.28 -14.07 1.19
N ILE A 35 -11.35 -13.48 0.01
CA ILE A 35 -11.40 -12.03 -0.18
C ILE A 35 -12.77 -11.68 -0.73
N ARG A 36 -13.49 -10.80 -0.03
CA ARG A 36 -14.79 -10.27 -0.43
C ARG A 36 -14.64 -8.79 -0.76
N TRP A 37 -14.94 -8.44 -2.00
CA TRP A 37 -14.89 -7.06 -2.49
C TRP A 37 -16.21 -6.36 -2.19
N GLN A 38 -16.14 -5.23 -1.48
CA GLN A 38 -17.30 -4.44 -1.06
C GLN A 38 -17.21 -3.04 -1.67
N PRO A 39 -18.30 -2.33 -1.97
CA PRO A 39 -18.23 -1.03 -2.64
C PRO A 39 -17.33 0.01 -1.95
N ASP A 40 -17.15 -0.10 -0.65
CA ASP A 40 -16.36 0.79 0.20
C ASP A 40 -15.04 0.17 0.68
N GLY A 41 -14.67 -1.04 0.21
CA GLY A 41 -13.46 -1.68 0.71
C GLY A 41 -13.32 -3.17 0.41
N VAL A 42 -12.57 -3.85 1.28
CA VAL A 42 -12.32 -5.29 1.18
C VAL A 42 -12.45 -5.95 2.54
N ALA A 43 -13.18 -7.06 2.59
CA ALA A 43 -13.17 -7.97 3.74
C ALA A 43 -12.29 -9.17 3.41
N ILE A 44 -11.45 -9.54 4.36
CA ILE A 44 -10.47 -10.62 4.26
C ILE A 44 -10.81 -11.57 5.39
N ASP A 45 -11.41 -12.70 5.02
CA ASP A 45 -11.74 -13.78 5.92
C ASP A 45 -10.54 -14.73 5.95
N ASP A 46 -9.81 -14.74 7.07
CA ASP A 46 -8.59 -15.50 7.28
C ASP A 46 -8.68 -16.23 8.63
N PRO A 47 -8.27 -17.52 8.73
CA PRO A 47 -8.46 -18.31 9.95
C PRO A 47 -7.90 -17.68 11.23
N ASP A 48 -6.85 -16.85 11.09
CA ASP A 48 -6.21 -16.20 12.23
C ASP A 48 -6.64 -14.74 12.43
N LEU A 49 -7.22 -14.08 11.41
CA LEU A 49 -7.60 -12.67 11.46
C LEU A 49 -8.64 -12.28 10.40
N ASP A 50 -9.90 -12.15 10.82
CA ASP A 50 -10.92 -11.48 10.02
C ASP A 50 -10.65 -9.96 10.04
N LEU A 51 -10.36 -9.37 8.88
CA LEU A 51 -10.12 -7.93 8.74
C LEU A 51 -10.93 -7.34 7.60
N GLU A 52 -11.63 -6.24 7.87
CA GLU A 52 -12.14 -5.34 6.83
C GLU A 52 -11.30 -4.08 6.75
N LEU A 53 -10.94 -3.72 5.51
CA LEU A 53 -10.28 -2.48 5.15
C LEU A 53 -11.28 -1.60 4.42
N VAL A 54 -11.80 -0.58 5.09
CA VAL A 54 -12.78 0.34 4.50
C VAL A 54 -12.08 1.62 4.07
N HIS A 55 -12.27 2.04 2.82
CA HIS A 55 -11.75 3.28 2.28
C HIS A 55 -12.51 4.46 2.89
N ALA A 56 -11.95 5.11 3.90
CA ALA A 56 -12.67 6.08 4.70
C ALA A 56 -12.61 7.49 4.10
N GLY A 57 -11.41 7.94 3.73
CA GLY A 57 -11.23 9.30 3.26
C GLY A 57 -9.88 9.56 2.61
N TRP A 58 -9.78 10.68 1.92
CA TRP A 58 -8.55 11.10 1.28
C TRP A 58 -8.54 12.61 1.02
N GLY A 59 -7.37 13.19 0.81
CA GLY A 59 -7.24 14.61 0.47
C GLY A 59 -5.96 15.21 1.05
N ARG A 60 -5.91 16.53 1.12
CA ARG A 60 -4.81 17.22 1.82
C ARG A 60 -5.10 17.28 3.32
N THR A 61 -4.05 17.30 4.15
CA THR A 61 -4.18 17.52 5.60
C THR A 61 -5.12 18.69 5.90
N GLY A 62 -6.14 18.45 6.73
CA GLY A 62 -7.16 19.45 7.08
C GLY A 62 -8.27 19.68 6.04
N ALA A 63 -8.20 19.00 4.89
CA ALA A 63 -9.17 19.06 3.79
C ALA A 63 -9.48 17.66 3.24
N LEU A 64 -9.69 16.70 4.15
CA LEU A 64 -10.09 15.34 3.80
C LEU A 64 -11.54 15.32 3.31
N ARG A 65 -11.80 14.46 2.33
CA ARG A 65 -13.14 14.13 1.83
C ARG A 65 -13.36 12.63 1.91
N PRO A 66 -14.63 12.17 1.95
CA PRO A 66 -14.95 10.75 1.92
C PRO A 66 -14.34 10.08 0.68
N PHE A 67 -13.91 8.83 0.83
CA PHE A 67 -13.53 8.02 -0.32
C PHE A 67 -14.80 7.59 -1.08
N PRO A 68 -14.83 7.68 -2.42
CA PRO A 68 -16.02 7.30 -3.19
C PRO A 68 -16.19 5.78 -3.18
N ALA A 69 -17.37 5.31 -2.79
CA ALA A 69 -17.73 3.90 -2.96
C ALA A 69 -17.87 3.58 -4.46
N SER A 70 -17.33 2.43 -4.88
CA SER A 70 -17.40 1.94 -6.26
C SER A 70 -17.37 0.42 -6.30
N SER A 71 -18.01 -0.18 -7.31
CA SER A 71 -17.89 -1.62 -7.51
C SER A 71 -16.51 -1.97 -8.02
N ALA A 72 -15.93 -3.03 -7.46
CA ALA A 72 -14.63 -3.54 -7.89
C ALA A 72 -14.66 -4.09 -9.32
N THR A 73 -13.62 -3.81 -10.10
CA THR A 73 -13.37 -4.36 -11.43
C THR A 73 -12.03 -5.10 -11.46
N ARG A 74 -11.94 -6.17 -12.24
CA ARG A 74 -10.68 -6.91 -12.42
C ARG A 74 -9.88 -6.28 -13.56
N GLU A 75 -8.62 -5.93 -13.30
CA GLU A 75 -7.68 -5.37 -14.27
C GLU A 75 -6.34 -6.10 -14.17
N ALA A 76 -6.03 -6.95 -15.16
CA ALA A 76 -4.79 -7.73 -15.20
C ALA A 76 -4.48 -8.44 -13.86
N ASP A 77 -3.42 -8.00 -13.16
CA ASP A 77 -2.96 -8.55 -11.88
C ASP A 77 -3.61 -7.91 -10.65
N ARG A 78 -4.62 -7.04 -10.82
CA ARG A 78 -5.23 -6.25 -9.74
C ARG A 78 -6.76 -6.28 -9.77
N THR A 79 -7.35 -6.03 -8.61
CA THR A 79 -8.75 -5.64 -8.44
C THR A 79 -8.78 -4.15 -8.13
N VAL A 80 -9.54 -3.37 -8.89
CA VAL A 80 -9.55 -1.90 -8.86
C VAL A 80 -10.93 -1.41 -8.44
N PHE A 81 -10.94 -0.38 -7.60
CA PHE A 81 -12.09 0.42 -7.17
C PHE A 81 -11.96 1.78 -7.86
N PRO A 82 -12.58 1.95 -9.04
CA PRO A 82 -12.37 3.13 -9.85
C PRO A 82 -13.04 4.36 -9.24
N GLY A 83 -12.33 5.47 -9.21
CA GLY A 83 -12.87 6.76 -8.81
C GLY A 83 -12.45 7.88 -9.76
N ALA A 84 -13.22 8.98 -9.77
CA ALA A 84 -12.97 10.06 -10.71
C ALA A 84 -11.59 10.74 -10.53
N GLN A 85 -11.07 10.79 -9.30
CA GLN A 85 -9.81 11.46 -8.98
C GLN A 85 -8.82 10.57 -8.21
N ILE A 86 -9.29 9.45 -7.66
CA ILE A 86 -8.47 8.46 -6.96
C ILE A 86 -9.05 7.08 -7.22
N ASP A 87 -8.20 6.12 -7.53
CA ASP A 87 -8.54 4.71 -7.49
C ASP A 87 -7.95 4.09 -6.23
N ALA A 88 -8.65 3.11 -5.65
CA ALA A 88 -8.01 2.13 -4.80
C ALA A 88 -7.81 0.84 -5.59
N TRP A 89 -6.76 0.10 -5.32
CA TRP A 89 -6.52 -1.18 -5.97
C TRP A 89 -5.88 -2.16 -5.00
N TYR A 90 -6.07 -3.43 -5.29
CA TYR A 90 -5.53 -4.53 -4.52
C TYR A 90 -4.91 -5.56 -5.45
N ARG A 91 -3.77 -6.11 -5.05
CA ARG A 91 -3.12 -7.22 -5.73
C ARG A 91 -2.89 -8.35 -4.75
N GLU A 92 -3.47 -9.50 -5.06
CA GLU A 92 -3.21 -10.73 -4.34
C GLU A 92 -1.76 -11.17 -4.60
N LEU A 93 -1.06 -11.49 -3.52
CA LEU A 93 0.30 -12.02 -3.52
C LEU A 93 0.27 -13.37 -2.82
N ASP A 94 1.26 -14.23 -3.09
CA ASP A 94 1.38 -15.54 -2.42
C ASP A 94 1.33 -15.42 -0.88
N LEU A 95 1.86 -14.30 -0.35
CA LEU A 95 1.99 -14.01 1.07
C LEU A 95 1.06 -12.91 1.57
N GLY A 96 -0.03 -12.58 0.87
CA GLY A 96 -0.94 -11.54 1.37
C GLY A 96 -1.61 -10.71 0.31
N LEU A 97 -1.82 -9.44 0.66
CA LEU A 97 -2.53 -8.48 -0.18
C LEU A 97 -1.72 -7.19 -0.22
N GLU A 98 -1.36 -6.78 -1.41
CA GLU A 98 -0.85 -5.43 -1.62
C GLU A 98 -2.03 -4.50 -1.85
N GLN A 99 -2.09 -3.42 -1.07
CA GLN A 99 -3.05 -2.35 -1.26
C GLN A 99 -2.34 -1.17 -1.89
N GLY A 100 -3.00 -0.47 -2.80
CA GLY A 100 -2.56 0.85 -3.14
C GLY A 100 -3.64 1.77 -3.65
N PHE A 101 -3.20 3.00 -3.93
CA PHE A 101 -4.04 4.08 -4.39
C PHE A 101 -3.35 4.81 -5.53
N THR A 102 -4.10 5.14 -6.57
CA THR A 102 -3.64 5.94 -7.70
C THR A 102 -4.38 7.26 -7.68
N VAL A 103 -3.69 8.39 -7.48
CA VAL A 103 -4.33 9.71 -7.54
C VAL A 103 -4.14 10.29 -8.94
N HIS A 104 -5.26 10.51 -9.63
CA HIS A 104 -5.26 10.97 -11.03
C HIS A 104 -4.99 12.45 -11.15
N GLU A 105 -5.37 13.22 -10.14
CA GLU A 105 -5.23 14.67 -10.10
C GLU A 105 -4.85 15.13 -8.71
N ARG A 106 -3.94 16.11 -8.62
CA ARG A 106 -3.61 16.76 -7.36
C ARG A 106 -4.87 17.26 -6.63
N PRO A 107 -5.18 16.79 -5.41
CA PRO A 107 -6.26 17.39 -4.63
C PRO A 107 -5.90 18.81 -4.20
N GLU A 108 -6.91 19.68 -4.14
CA GLU A 108 -6.78 21.07 -3.69
C GLU A 108 -6.24 21.15 -2.26
N GLY A 109 -5.51 22.24 -1.98
CA GLY A 109 -4.92 22.51 -0.68
C GLY A 109 -3.43 22.21 -0.55
N ASP A 110 -2.95 22.42 0.67
CA ASP A 110 -1.55 22.31 1.08
C ASP A 110 -1.37 21.22 2.14
N GLY A 111 -0.12 20.84 2.42
CA GLY A 111 0.19 19.77 3.37
C GLY A 111 0.30 18.39 2.73
N TRP A 112 0.33 17.36 3.57
CA TRP A 112 0.48 15.98 3.14
C TRP A 112 -0.74 15.54 2.34
N LEU A 113 -0.52 14.75 1.30
CA LEU A 113 -1.61 13.95 0.76
C LEU A 113 -1.85 12.84 1.77
N GLU A 114 -3.07 12.69 2.26
CA GLU A 114 -3.48 11.67 3.20
C GLU A 114 -4.52 10.76 2.54
N VAL A 115 -4.40 9.45 2.78
CA VAL A 115 -5.44 8.45 2.56
C VAL A 115 -5.68 7.74 3.87
N ARG A 116 -6.96 7.60 4.25
CA ARG A 116 -7.39 6.97 5.49
C ARG A 116 -8.14 5.70 5.20
N VAL A 117 -7.74 4.62 5.87
CA VAL A 117 -8.37 3.30 5.78
C VAL A 117 -8.78 2.88 7.18
N ASP A 118 -10.07 2.66 7.37
CA ASP A 118 -10.61 2.11 8.62
C ASP A 118 -10.22 0.63 8.73
N LEU A 119 -9.79 0.22 9.93
CA LEU A 119 -9.41 -1.15 10.26
C LEU A 119 -10.47 -1.79 11.16
N LEU A 120 -11.29 -2.68 10.59
CA LEU A 120 -12.33 -3.39 11.33
C LEU A 120 -11.87 -4.83 11.56
N ALA A 121 -11.47 -5.13 12.79
CA ALA A 121 -11.13 -6.47 13.27
C ALA A 121 -11.55 -6.63 14.73
N ALA A 122 -11.67 -7.88 15.19
CA ALA A 122 -11.90 -8.17 16.60
C ALA A 122 -10.66 -7.83 17.44
N GLU A 123 -9.48 -8.15 16.91
CA GLU A 123 -8.19 -7.85 17.52
C GLU A 123 -7.80 -6.39 17.30
N THR A 124 -7.35 -5.74 18.36
CA THR A 124 -6.92 -4.34 18.29
C THR A 124 -5.53 -4.25 17.64
N PRO A 125 -5.37 -3.45 16.56
CA PRO A 125 -4.06 -3.22 15.98
C PRO A 125 -3.17 -2.41 16.91
N SER A 126 -1.86 -2.60 16.81
CA SER A 126 -0.85 -1.82 17.54
C SER A 126 0.24 -1.31 16.62
N TRP A 127 0.75 -0.11 16.92
CA TRP A 127 1.88 0.47 16.19
C TRP A 127 3.20 -0.07 16.73
N THR A 128 4.08 -0.52 15.83
CA THR A 128 5.41 -1.05 16.17
C THR A 128 6.47 -0.54 15.19
N THR A 129 7.74 -0.89 15.40
CA THR A 129 8.83 -0.62 14.44
C THR A 129 8.67 -1.38 13.12
N GLU A 130 7.85 -2.43 13.08
CA GLU A 130 7.61 -3.26 11.90
C GLU A 130 6.36 -2.83 11.11
N GLY A 131 5.66 -1.80 11.59
CA GLY A 131 4.38 -1.34 11.07
C GLY A 131 3.24 -1.62 12.05
N ILE A 132 2.04 -1.80 11.51
CA ILE A 132 0.82 -2.04 12.28
C ILE A 132 0.63 -3.55 12.42
N LEU A 133 0.57 -4.04 13.66
CA LEU A 133 0.48 -5.47 13.96
C LEU A 133 -0.83 -5.82 14.66
N TRP A 134 -1.36 -7.00 14.32
CA TRP A 134 -2.35 -7.72 15.11
C TRP A 134 -1.66 -8.91 15.77
N VAL A 135 -1.87 -9.06 17.08
CA VAL A 135 -1.20 -10.07 17.91
C VAL A 135 -2.24 -10.81 18.73
N GLN A 136 -2.11 -12.14 18.80
CA GLN A 136 -2.90 -13.03 19.64
C GLN A 136 -1.96 -13.84 20.55
N GLY A 137 -1.97 -13.54 21.85
CA GLY A 137 -0.95 -14.05 22.77
C GLY A 137 0.44 -13.51 22.39
N ASP A 138 1.40 -14.40 22.16
CA ASP A 138 2.75 -14.04 21.69
C ASP A 138 2.91 -14.18 20.16
N ARG A 139 1.81 -14.48 19.44
CA ARG A 139 1.81 -14.74 18.00
C ARG A 139 1.31 -13.53 17.22
N THR A 140 2.11 -13.02 16.30
CA THR A 140 1.62 -12.07 15.28
C THR A 140 0.70 -12.81 14.31
N ILE A 141 -0.50 -12.28 14.12
CA ILE A 141 -1.55 -12.86 13.24
C ILE A 141 -1.84 -11.94 12.05
N GLY A 142 -1.32 -10.71 12.04
CA GLY A 142 -1.34 -9.86 10.86
C GLY A 142 -0.38 -8.69 10.94
N ARG A 143 0.06 -8.22 9.78
CA ARG A 143 0.97 -7.06 9.64
C ARG A 143 0.56 -6.19 8.45
N TYR A 144 0.47 -4.89 8.67
CA TYR A 144 0.28 -3.86 7.65
C TYR A 144 1.48 -2.91 7.67
N HIS A 145 2.24 -2.85 6.58
CA HIS A 145 3.53 -2.15 6.53
C HIS A 145 3.93 -1.79 5.10
N GLY A 146 5.21 -1.44 4.90
CA GLY A 146 5.78 -1.33 3.55
C GLY A 146 5.27 -0.16 2.73
N LEU A 147 4.85 0.94 3.39
CA LEU A 147 4.38 2.12 2.67
C LEU A 147 5.49 2.71 1.80
N VAL A 148 5.15 2.94 0.53
CA VAL A 148 5.98 3.66 -0.43
C VAL A 148 5.09 4.51 -1.33
N ALA A 149 5.56 5.71 -1.64
CA ALA A 149 4.87 6.67 -2.48
C ALA A 149 5.73 7.10 -3.68
N TRP A 150 5.09 7.36 -4.82
CA TRP A 150 5.76 7.88 -6.02
C TRP A 150 4.97 9.02 -6.68
N ASP A 151 5.69 9.98 -7.27
CA ASP A 151 5.12 11.00 -8.15
C ASP A 151 4.87 10.46 -9.57
N ALA A 152 4.23 11.29 -10.42
CA ALA A 152 3.92 10.93 -11.79
C ALA A 152 5.13 10.67 -12.69
N ASP A 153 6.29 11.22 -12.32
CA ASP A 153 7.55 11.01 -13.02
C ASP A 153 8.27 9.74 -12.52
N GLY A 154 7.66 9.00 -11.60
CA GLY A 154 8.21 7.78 -11.01
C GLY A 154 9.25 8.02 -9.92
N ARG A 155 9.40 9.26 -9.42
CA ARG A 155 10.30 9.56 -8.30
C ARG A 155 9.64 9.18 -6.99
N ARG A 156 10.40 8.51 -6.13
CA ARG A 156 9.94 8.16 -4.79
C ARG A 156 9.74 9.43 -3.96
N LEU A 157 8.60 9.53 -3.30
CA LEU A 157 8.26 10.61 -2.38
C LEU A 157 8.55 10.20 -0.94
N PRO A 158 8.87 11.14 -0.03
CA PRO A 158 8.84 10.88 1.40
C PRO A 158 7.42 10.49 1.79
N SER A 159 7.27 9.35 2.46
CA SER A 159 6.00 8.83 2.91
C SER A 159 6.07 8.35 4.36
N HIS A 160 4.96 8.41 5.07
CA HIS A 160 4.84 7.85 6.41
C HIS A 160 3.50 7.15 6.59
N LEU A 161 3.56 6.06 7.34
CA LEU A 161 2.43 5.27 7.79
C LEU A 161 2.17 5.65 9.25
N ALA A 162 0.91 5.77 9.65
CA ALA A 162 0.52 5.96 11.03
C ALA A 162 -0.74 5.17 11.37
N LEU A 163 -0.93 4.88 12.66
CA LEU A 163 -2.14 4.30 13.22
C LEU A 163 -2.80 5.36 14.12
N ASP A 164 -4.02 5.74 13.78
CA ASP A 164 -4.85 6.67 14.55
C ASP A 164 -6.02 5.90 15.18
N CYS A 165 -6.04 5.79 16.50
CA CYS A 165 -7.12 5.16 17.25
C CYS A 165 -7.89 6.16 18.12
N GLU A 166 -7.74 7.47 17.89
CA GLU A 166 -8.56 8.50 18.55
C GLU A 166 -10.02 8.44 18.07
N VAL A 167 -10.20 7.94 16.84
CA VAL A 167 -11.49 7.59 16.26
C VAL A 167 -11.71 6.08 16.31
N THR A 168 -12.98 5.66 16.28
CA THR A 168 -13.36 4.24 16.20
C THR A 168 -14.14 4.01 14.90
N PRO A 169 -13.72 3.07 14.04
CA PRO A 169 -12.58 2.15 14.19
C PRO A 169 -11.21 2.86 14.08
N CYS A 170 -10.13 2.18 14.48
CA CYS A 170 -8.78 2.69 14.25
C CYS A 170 -8.53 2.87 12.74
N GLN A 171 -7.80 3.91 12.37
CA GLN A 171 -7.48 4.26 11.00
C GLN A 171 -5.99 4.08 10.71
N VAL A 172 -5.69 3.51 9.55
CA VAL A 172 -4.37 3.68 8.94
C VAL A 172 -4.37 5.01 8.21
N VAL A 173 -3.36 5.83 8.48
CA VAL A 173 -3.09 7.06 7.72
C VAL A 173 -1.86 6.82 6.84
N LEU A 174 -2.07 6.90 5.53
CA LEU A 174 -1.04 6.84 4.50
C LEU A 174 -0.78 8.25 4.03
N ALA A 175 0.45 8.73 4.17
CA ALA A 175 0.74 10.12 3.82
C ALA A 175 2.02 10.29 3.00
N ASP A 176 1.98 11.17 1.99
CA ASP A 176 3.14 11.60 1.19
C ASP A 176 3.40 13.12 1.22
N CYS A 177 4.67 13.47 1.04
CA CYS A 177 5.16 14.84 1.11
C CYS A 177 5.28 15.47 -0.27
N ARG A 178 4.90 16.75 -0.40
CA ARG A 178 5.14 17.52 -1.63
C ARG A 178 6.59 18.02 -1.70
N HIS A 179 7.16 17.98 -2.91
CA HIS A 179 8.26 18.85 -3.32
C HIS A 179 7.86 20.34 -3.22
N ARG A 180 8.74 21.19 -2.68
CA ARG A 180 8.57 22.65 -2.64
C ARG A 180 8.40 23.24 -4.05
N THR A 181 7.39 24.08 -4.24
CA THR A 181 7.25 24.93 -5.43
C THR A 181 8.14 26.17 -5.30
N ASN A 182 9.45 26.02 -5.49
CA ASN A 182 10.35 27.16 -5.75
C ASN A 182 10.78 27.12 -7.22
N GLY A 183 9.87 27.47 -8.13
CA GLY A 183 10.14 27.65 -9.55
C GLY A 183 9.32 28.82 -10.10
N PRO A 184 9.86 29.63 -11.04
CA PRO A 184 9.23 30.87 -11.49
C PRO A 184 7.86 30.63 -12.17
N PRO A 185 6.94 31.61 -12.11
CA PRO A 185 5.50 31.42 -12.40
C PRO A 185 5.10 31.18 -13.86
N HIS A 186 5.99 30.75 -14.76
CA HIS A 186 5.72 30.72 -16.21
C HIS A 186 6.07 29.43 -16.96
N SER A 187 6.42 28.35 -16.28
CA SER A 187 6.45 27.03 -16.90
C SER A 187 5.22 26.25 -16.47
N ARG A 188 4.35 25.94 -17.46
CA ARG A 188 3.32 24.87 -17.54
C ARG A 188 2.78 24.34 -16.20
N PRO A 189 1.45 24.33 -15.93
CA PRO A 189 0.93 23.86 -14.64
C PRO A 189 1.57 22.51 -14.32
N PRO A 190 2.25 22.36 -13.17
CA PRO A 190 2.80 21.07 -12.80
C PRO A 190 1.62 20.12 -12.69
N THR A 191 1.56 19.14 -13.59
CA THR A 191 0.80 17.89 -13.43
C THR A 191 1.37 17.22 -12.18
N ALA A 192 0.91 17.67 -11.03
CA ALA A 192 1.44 17.32 -9.73
C ALA A 192 0.71 16.07 -9.23
N ASP A 193 0.90 14.96 -9.95
CA ASP A 193 0.03 13.79 -9.82
C ASP A 193 0.78 12.71 -9.03
N CYS A 194 0.50 12.58 -7.73
CA CYS A 194 1.00 11.47 -6.92
C CYS A 194 0.38 10.18 -7.46
N ARG A 195 1.16 9.31 -8.12
CA ARG A 195 0.58 8.20 -8.89
C ARG A 195 0.36 6.94 -8.10
N LEU A 196 1.05 6.74 -6.98
CA LEU A 196 0.99 5.45 -6.32
C LEU A 196 1.35 5.60 -4.85
N LEU A 197 0.40 5.30 -3.97
CA LEU A 197 0.65 4.91 -2.58
C LEU A 197 0.51 3.40 -2.54
N THR A 198 1.58 2.66 -2.30
CA THR A 198 1.49 1.22 -2.06
C THR A 198 1.78 0.97 -0.58
N ALA A 199 0.92 0.22 0.08
CA ALA A 199 1.22 -0.40 1.36
C ALA A 199 1.13 -1.92 1.19
N HIS A 200 2.13 -2.61 1.71
CA HIS A 200 2.16 -4.06 1.72
C HIS A 200 1.50 -4.57 2.99
N ARG A 201 0.44 -5.38 2.84
CA ARG A 201 0.01 -6.26 3.91
C ARG A 201 0.71 -7.60 3.70
N LEU A 202 1.73 -7.88 4.52
CA LEU A 202 2.23 -9.24 4.69
C LEU A 202 1.36 -9.89 5.76
N LEU A 203 0.44 -10.73 5.33
CA LEU A 203 -0.17 -11.72 6.21
C LEU A 203 0.60 -13.03 6.06
N PRO A 204 0.49 -13.98 6.99
CA PRO A 204 1.29 -15.19 6.89
C PRO A 204 1.06 -15.92 5.55
N SER A 205 2.13 -16.56 5.10
CA SER A 205 2.20 -17.42 3.92
C SER A 205 1.23 -18.59 4.00
N ALA A 206 0.58 -18.94 2.89
CA ALA A 206 0.32 -20.35 2.62
C ALA A 206 1.64 -20.98 2.15
N SER A 207 2.12 -22.01 2.84
CA SER A 207 3.22 -22.86 2.37
C SER A 207 2.64 -24.09 1.69
#